data_AF-A0A6N9UTA3-F1
#
_entry.id   AF-A0A6N9UTA3-F1
#
_cell.length_a   1.000
_cell.length_b   1.000
_cell.length_c   1.000
_cell.angle_alpha   90.00
_cell.angle_beta   90.00
_cell.angle_gamma   90.00
#
_symmetry.space_group_name_H-M   'P 1'
#
loop_
_entity.id
_entity.type
_entity.pdbx_description
1 polymer ?
#
loop_
_entity_poly.entity_id
_entity_poly.type
_entity_poly.pdbx_seq_one_letter_code
_entity_poly.pdbx_strand_id
1 'polypeptide(L)'
;LVGRARAAGVRFSARHVFEHRTPAGLAAALGEQGPREAGAAAVPGPREAGAAAVPGPRNAPLLPLMSRLVTRGRFDQYHQSVTLTLPPTTREHLAAALGALVERHEALRMRVANGEGFTVEPVDDGPAFADALLTRVDAAPDTTDEEATALAAAHTAAARDGLDPAA
;
A
#
# COMPACT_ATOMS: atom_id res chain seq x y z
N LEU A 1 15.99 -3.06 0.05
CA LEU A 1 17.37 -2.53 -0.12
C LEU A 1 17.37 -1.21 -0.90
N VAL A 2 17.13 -1.21 -2.22
CA VAL A 2 17.17 0.01 -3.09
C VAL A 2 16.32 1.16 -2.55
N GLY A 3 15.08 0.89 -2.11
CA GLY A 3 14.22 1.94 -1.55
C GLY A 3 14.77 2.58 -0.28
N ARG A 4 15.36 1.79 0.64
CA ARG A 4 16.01 2.31 1.85
C ARG A 4 17.27 3.09 1.52
N ALA A 5 18.05 2.63 0.55
CA ALA A 5 19.23 3.34 0.07
C ALA A 5 18.88 4.71 -0.52
N ARG A 6 17.83 4.78 -1.35
CA ARG A 6 17.34 6.06 -1.90
C ARG A 6 16.89 7.02 -0.81
N ALA A 7 16.17 6.53 0.21
CA ALA A 7 15.78 7.32 1.37
C ALA A 7 17.00 7.85 2.16
N ALA A 8 18.12 7.12 2.11
CA ALA A 8 19.41 7.53 2.69
C ALA A 8 20.31 8.31 1.71
N GLY A 9 19.81 8.75 0.55
CA GLY A 9 20.56 9.55 -0.43
C GLY A 9 21.43 8.76 -1.40
N VAL A 10 21.45 7.42 -1.33
CA VAL A 10 22.26 6.55 -2.19
C VAL A 10 21.40 5.99 -3.34
N ARG A 11 21.79 6.27 -4.60
CA ARG A 11 21.03 5.84 -5.78
C ARG A 11 21.73 4.68 -6.51
N PHE A 12 21.03 3.56 -6.61
CA PHE A 12 21.39 2.43 -7.49
C PHE A 12 20.15 1.68 -7.94
N SER A 13 20.28 0.85 -8.98
CA SER A 13 19.19 0.02 -9.51
C SER A 13 19.18 -1.37 -8.84
N ALA A 14 18.06 -2.09 -8.92
CA ALA A 14 18.04 -3.50 -8.51
C ALA A 14 19.03 -4.34 -9.31
N ARG A 15 19.22 -4.00 -10.59
CA ARG A 15 20.20 -4.63 -11.48
C ARG A 15 21.63 -4.56 -10.92
N HIS A 16 22.05 -3.42 -10.38
CA HIS A 16 23.39 -3.28 -9.75
C HIS A 16 23.58 -4.25 -8.58
N VAL A 17 22.52 -4.53 -7.80
CA VAL A 17 22.60 -5.51 -6.70
C VAL A 17 22.89 -6.91 -7.24
N PHE A 18 22.26 -7.27 -8.37
CA PHE A 18 22.45 -8.58 -9.01
C PHE A 18 23.76 -8.70 -9.79
N GLU A 19 24.28 -7.61 -10.34
CA GLU A 19 25.55 -7.57 -11.06
C GLU A 19 26.74 -7.60 -10.09
N HIS A 20 26.69 -6.83 -9.00
CA HIS A 20 27.84 -6.67 -8.11
C HIS A 20 27.81 -7.55 -6.85
N ARG A 21 26.66 -8.20 -6.56
CA ARG A 21 26.41 -9.35 -5.66
C ARG A 21 26.96 -9.30 -4.22
N THR A 22 27.68 -8.25 -3.87
CA THR A 22 28.35 -8.03 -2.60
C THR A 22 28.29 -6.54 -2.28
N PRO A 23 28.22 -6.14 -0.99
CA PRO A 23 28.29 -4.74 -0.61
C PRO A 23 29.54 -4.04 -1.14
N ALA A 24 30.71 -4.71 -1.09
CA ALA A 24 31.97 -4.17 -1.58
C ALA A 24 31.97 -3.97 -3.10
N GLY A 25 31.51 -4.94 -3.87
CA GLY A 25 31.39 -4.82 -5.33
C GLY A 25 30.40 -3.73 -5.72
N LEU A 26 29.28 -3.62 -5.01
CA LEU A 26 28.29 -2.56 -5.27
C LEU A 26 28.85 -1.18 -4.96
N ALA A 27 29.60 -1.04 -3.85
CA ALA A 27 30.24 0.23 -3.50
C ALA A 27 31.32 0.63 -4.51
N ALA A 28 32.14 -0.31 -4.95
CA ALA A 28 33.15 -0.07 -5.98
C ALA A 28 32.51 0.42 -7.29
N ALA A 29 31.47 -0.27 -7.76
CA ALA A 29 30.75 0.12 -8.97
C ALA A 29 30.11 1.52 -8.86
N LEU A 30 29.54 1.87 -7.70
CA LEU A 30 28.96 3.19 -7.49
C LEU A 30 30.02 4.30 -7.35
N GLY A 31 31.22 3.96 -6.86
CA GLY A 31 32.35 4.88 -6.78
C GLY A 31 32.95 5.21 -8.15
N GLU A 32 32.96 4.25 -9.08
CA GLU A 32 33.49 4.41 -10.45
C GLU A 32 32.57 5.24 -11.36
N GLN A 33 31.25 5.19 -11.15
CA GLN A 33 30.26 5.79 -12.07
C GLN A 33 30.07 7.32 -11.89
N GLY A 34 30.60 7.93 -10.83
CA GLY A 34 30.36 9.34 -10.50
C GLY A 34 28.85 9.71 -10.42
N PRO A 35 28.49 10.97 -10.16
CA PRO A 35 27.08 11.35 -9.95
C PRO A 35 26.16 11.28 -11.18
N ARG A 36 26.60 10.77 -12.35
CA ARG A 36 25.91 11.02 -13.64
C ARG A 36 25.42 9.81 -14.43
N GLU A 37 25.69 8.56 -14.03
CA GLU A 37 25.20 7.38 -14.75
C GLU A 37 24.28 6.44 -13.95
N ALA A 38 23.50 6.96 -13.00
CA ALA A 38 22.30 6.25 -12.52
C ALA A 38 21.15 6.27 -13.57
N GLY A 39 21.50 6.19 -14.85
CA GLY A 39 20.65 6.30 -16.03
C GLY A 39 20.04 4.98 -16.48
N ALA A 40 19.38 4.26 -15.57
CA ALA A 40 18.23 3.46 -15.96
C ALA A 40 17.03 4.22 -15.40
N ALA A 41 16.50 5.16 -16.21
CA ALA A 41 15.42 6.11 -15.90
C ALA A 41 14.73 5.75 -14.57
N ALA A 42 15.29 6.25 -13.46
CA ALA A 42 14.63 6.12 -12.19
C ALA A 42 13.41 7.02 -12.36
N VAL A 43 12.27 6.40 -12.67
CA VAL A 43 10.98 7.08 -12.68
C VAL A 43 10.96 7.85 -11.36
N PRO A 44 10.88 9.19 -11.40
CA PRO A 44 10.84 10.00 -10.19
C PRO A 44 9.79 9.37 -9.28
N GLY A 45 10.17 9.11 -8.02
CA GLY A 45 9.16 8.67 -7.06
C GLY A 45 8.04 9.72 -7.03
N PRO A 46 6.79 9.39 -6.70
CA PRO A 46 5.67 10.34 -6.72
C PRO A 46 5.94 11.65 -5.95
N ARG A 47 6.93 11.66 -5.05
CA ARG A 47 7.39 12.83 -4.28
C ARG A 47 8.32 13.79 -5.04
N GLU A 48 9.00 13.35 -6.10
CA GLU A 48 9.92 14.18 -6.90
C GLU A 48 9.18 14.95 -8.01
N ALA A 49 8.00 14.49 -8.42
CA ALA A 49 7.07 15.28 -9.21
C ALA A 49 6.33 16.23 -8.26
N GLY A 50 6.86 17.44 -8.07
CA GLY A 50 6.26 18.51 -7.27
C GLY A 50 4.95 19.03 -7.84
N ALA A 51 3.93 18.18 -7.97
CA ALA A 51 2.56 18.61 -8.11
C ALA A 51 2.09 19.06 -6.73
N ALA A 52 1.95 20.37 -6.54
CA ALA A 52 1.23 20.91 -5.40
C ALA A 52 -0.12 20.17 -5.30
N ALA A 53 -0.44 19.67 -4.10
CA ALA A 53 -1.70 18.98 -3.85
C ALA A 53 -2.84 19.95 -4.13
N VAL A 54 -3.45 19.85 -5.32
CA VAL A 54 -4.68 20.57 -5.64
C VAL A 54 -5.80 19.89 -4.83
N PRO A 55 -6.55 20.63 -4.00
CA PRO A 55 -7.70 20.08 -3.30
C PRO A 55 -8.77 19.60 -4.29
N GLY A 56 -9.29 18.39 -4.08
CA GLY A 56 -10.36 17.80 -4.89
C GLY A 56 -10.05 16.38 -5.39
N PRO A 57 -11.06 15.67 -5.93
CA PRO A 57 -10.89 14.33 -6.45
C PRO A 57 -9.86 14.33 -7.58
N ARG A 58 -8.81 13.52 -7.43
CA ARG A 58 -7.82 13.33 -8.50
C ARG A 58 -8.18 12.13 -9.35
N ASN A 59 -8.31 12.37 -10.65
CA ASN A 59 -8.49 11.32 -11.64
C ASN A 59 -7.14 10.89 -12.20
N ALA A 60 -6.94 9.58 -12.33
CA ALA A 60 -5.81 9.06 -13.09
C ALA A 60 -6.18 7.78 -13.86
N PRO A 61 -5.49 7.53 -14.99
CA PRO A 61 -5.78 6.38 -15.83
C PRO A 61 -5.42 5.08 -15.10
N LEU A 62 -6.16 4.01 -15.39
CA LEU A 62 -5.82 2.69 -14.88
C LEU A 62 -4.42 2.28 -15.32
N LEU A 63 -3.63 1.77 -14.37
CA LEU A 63 -2.37 1.09 -14.72
C LEU A 63 -2.67 -0.12 -15.63
N PRO A 64 -1.73 -0.55 -16.50
CA PRO A 64 -1.97 -1.66 -17.42
C PRO A 64 -2.43 -2.97 -16.76
N LEU A 65 -2.03 -3.22 -15.51
CA LEU A 65 -2.54 -4.35 -14.73
C LEU A 65 -4.01 -4.13 -14.28
N MET A 66 -4.33 -2.94 -13.80
CA MET A 66 -5.67 -2.58 -13.34
C MET A 66 -6.66 -2.58 -14.50
N SER A 67 -6.30 -1.99 -15.65
CA SER A 67 -7.12 -2.03 -16.87
C SER A 67 -7.43 -3.48 -17.26
N ARG A 68 -6.42 -4.36 -17.23
CA ARG A 68 -6.65 -5.80 -17.48
C ARG A 68 -7.65 -6.41 -16.50
N LEU A 69 -7.53 -6.14 -15.20
CA LEU A 69 -8.47 -6.65 -14.18
C LEU A 69 -9.89 -6.12 -14.40
N VAL A 70 -10.03 -4.82 -14.66
CA VAL A 70 -11.32 -4.17 -14.89
C VAL A 70 -12.01 -4.70 -16.15
N THR A 71 -11.30 -4.82 -17.28
CA THR A 71 -11.87 -5.40 -18.51
C THR A 71 -12.36 -6.84 -18.33
N ARG A 72 -11.82 -7.59 -17.36
CA ARG A 72 -12.23 -8.97 -17.07
C ARG A 72 -13.45 -9.05 -16.15
N GLY A 73 -13.95 -7.93 -15.64
CA GLY A 73 -15.21 -7.83 -14.90
C GLY A 73 -15.25 -8.48 -13.51
N ARG A 74 -14.12 -8.96 -12.98
CA ARG A 74 -14.02 -9.63 -11.66
C ARG A 74 -12.97 -8.97 -10.75
N PHE A 75 -12.83 -7.65 -10.86
CA PHE A 75 -11.83 -6.90 -10.09
C PHE A 75 -12.26 -6.67 -8.64
N ASP A 76 -13.57 -6.71 -8.38
CA ASP A 76 -14.21 -6.73 -7.05
C ASP A 76 -13.77 -7.92 -6.19
N GLN A 77 -13.48 -9.07 -6.81
CA GLN A 77 -13.02 -10.27 -6.12
C GLN A 77 -11.51 -10.29 -5.88
N TYR A 78 -10.76 -9.35 -6.47
CA TYR A 78 -9.30 -9.30 -6.33
C TYR A 78 -8.92 -8.50 -5.08
N HIS A 79 -8.49 -9.22 -4.05
CA HIS A 79 -8.07 -8.66 -2.77
C HIS A 79 -6.88 -9.45 -2.22
N GLN A 80 -6.21 -8.88 -1.23
CA GLN A 80 -5.16 -9.57 -0.46
C GLN A 80 -5.43 -9.32 1.02
N SER A 81 -5.36 -10.38 1.83
CA SER A 81 -5.51 -10.32 3.28
C SER A 81 -4.31 -10.98 3.95
N VAL A 82 -3.87 -10.40 5.08
CA VAL A 82 -2.82 -10.96 5.93
C VAL A 82 -3.27 -10.85 7.38
N THR A 83 -3.09 -11.92 8.15
CA THR A 83 -3.36 -11.94 9.59
C THR A 83 -2.07 -11.58 10.35
N LEU A 84 -2.20 -10.71 11.35
CA LEU A 84 -1.09 -10.27 12.19
C LEU A 84 -1.44 -10.51 13.67
N THR A 85 -0.50 -11.10 14.41
CA THR A 85 -0.56 -11.15 15.88
C THR A 85 0.04 -9.87 16.42
N LEU A 86 -0.72 -9.13 17.23
CA LEU A 86 -0.30 -7.87 17.80
C LEU A 86 -0.02 -8.02 19.31
N PRO A 87 0.91 -7.23 19.89
CA PRO A 87 0.95 -7.05 21.33
C PRO A 87 -0.38 -6.41 21.82
N PRO A 88 -0.64 -6.40 23.15
CA PRO A 88 -1.81 -5.71 23.69
C PRO A 88 -1.94 -4.29 23.13
N THR A 89 -3.07 -4.03 22.48
CA THR A 89 -3.34 -2.76 21.78
C THR A 89 -4.76 -2.31 22.04
N THR A 90 -5.05 -1.05 21.72
CA THR A 90 -6.39 -0.48 21.84
C THR A 90 -6.95 -0.15 20.46
N ARG A 91 -8.25 0.07 20.37
CA ARG A 91 -8.92 0.47 19.13
C ARG A 91 -8.37 1.82 18.63
N GLU A 92 -8.13 2.75 19.54
CA GLU A 92 -7.62 4.09 19.25
C GLU A 92 -6.21 4.03 18.65
N HIS A 93 -5.34 3.16 19.18
CA HIS A 93 -4.01 2.95 18.60
C HIS A 93 -4.08 2.37 17.19
N LEU A 94 -4.99 1.43 16.93
CA LEU A 94 -5.20 0.86 15.60
C LEU A 94 -5.75 1.91 14.62
N ALA A 95 -6.74 2.70 15.04
CA ALA A 95 -7.32 3.77 14.24
C ALA A 95 -6.28 4.84 13.88
N ALA A 96 -5.43 5.25 14.84
CA ALA A 96 -4.35 6.19 14.58
C ALA A 96 -3.32 5.65 13.59
N ALA A 97 -2.90 4.38 13.75
CA ALA A 97 -1.93 3.76 12.86
C ALA A 97 -2.49 3.59 11.43
N LEU A 98 -3.72 3.13 11.29
CA LEU A 98 -4.39 2.97 10.00
C LEU A 98 -4.67 4.34 9.35
N GLY A 99 -5.08 5.34 10.14
CA GLY A 99 -5.28 6.72 9.68
C GLY A 99 -4.01 7.31 9.06
N ALA A 100 -2.87 7.17 9.74
CA ALA A 100 -1.58 7.62 9.22
C ALA A 100 -1.18 6.92 7.90
N LEU A 101 -1.54 5.65 7.72
CA LEU A 101 -1.31 4.94 6.47
C LEU A 101 -2.19 5.48 5.34
N VAL A 102 -3.49 5.65 5.60
CA VAL A 102 -4.48 6.13 4.61
C VAL A 102 -4.19 7.57 4.17
N GLU A 103 -3.79 8.43 5.10
CA GLU A 103 -3.37 9.81 4.81
C GLU A 103 -2.12 9.82 3.91
N ARG A 104 -1.11 9.02 4.28
CA ARG A 104 0.16 8.94 3.55
C ARG A 104 0.05 8.29 2.18
N HIS A 105 -0.85 7.32 2.03
CA HIS A 105 -0.95 6.47 0.85
C HIS A 105 -2.29 6.67 0.15
N GLU A 106 -2.30 7.57 -0.82
CA GLU A 106 -3.45 7.87 -1.69
C GLU A 106 -4.03 6.62 -2.37
N ALA A 107 -3.18 5.62 -2.64
CA ALA A 107 -3.58 4.36 -3.24
C ALA A 107 -4.59 3.56 -2.39
N LEU A 108 -4.58 3.77 -1.06
CA LEU A 108 -5.55 3.14 -0.15
C LEU A 108 -6.92 3.83 -0.17
N ARG A 109 -7.05 4.97 -0.86
CA ARG A 109 -8.29 5.76 -1.01
C ARG A 109 -8.75 5.84 -2.46
N MET A 110 -8.16 5.02 -3.32
CA MET A 110 -8.54 4.95 -4.73
C MET A 110 -9.88 4.23 -4.88
N ARG A 111 -10.75 4.80 -5.71
CA ARG A 111 -12.01 4.19 -6.14
C ARG A 111 -12.01 4.10 -7.65
N VAL A 112 -12.52 3.00 -8.22
CA VAL A 112 -12.62 2.80 -9.66
C VAL A 112 -13.74 3.69 -10.19
N ALA A 113 -13.39 4.60 -11.09
CA ALA A 113 -14.33 5.52 -11.71
C ALA A 113 -14.71 5.02 -13.10
N ASN A 114 -15.98 4.61 -13.26
CA ASN A 114 -16.59 4.21 -14.52
C ASN A 114 -15.82 3.13 -15.33
N GLY A 115 -14.95 2.35 -14.66
CA GLY A 115 -14.12 1.34 -15.31
C GLY A 115 -12.99 1.86 -16.21
N GLU A 116 -12.78 3.18 -16.28
CA GLU A 116 -11.80 3.81 -17.16
C GLU A 116 -10.63 4.44 -16.40
N GLY A 117 -10.83 4.75 -15.12
CA GLY A 117 -9.83 5.38 -14.27
C GLY A 117 -10.07 5.12 -12.80
N PHE A 118 -9.35 5.86 -11.98
CA PHE A 118 -9.60 5.93 -10.55
C PHE A 118 -9.72 7.36 -10.09
N THR A 119 -10.59 7.58 -9.10
CA THR A 119 -10.65 8.79 -8.29
C THR A 119 -9.92 8.57 -6.98
N VAL A 120 -9.37 9.63 -6.40
CA VAL A 120 -8.89 9.64 -5.01
C VAL A 120 -9.60 10.76 -4.27
N GLU A 121 -10.46 10.39 -3.33
CA GLU A 121 -11.13 11.33 -2.46
C GLU A 121 -10.18 11.82 -1.35
N PRO A 122 -10.15 13.13 -1.04
CA PRO A 122 -9.45 13.62 0.13
C PRO A 122 -10.03 13.01 1.41
N VAL A 123 -9.19 12.88 2.43
CA VAL A 123 -9.63 12.50 3.78
C VAL A 123 -9.29 13.65 4.70
N ASP A 124 -10.34 14.22 5.29
CA ASP A 124 -10.23 15.37 6.18
C ASP A 124 -9.74 14.97 7.58
N ASP A 125 -10.08 13.76 8.03
CA ASP A 125 -9.66 13.17 9.31
C ASP A 125 -9.33 11.68 9.09
N GLY A 126 -8.04 11.36 8.99
CA GLY A 126 -7.54 10.00 8.78
C GLY A 126 -7.95 9.02 9.89
N PRO A 127 -7.73 9.35 11.17
CA PRO A 127 -8.18 8.52 12.29
C PRO A 127 -9.68 8.23 12.29
N ALA A 128 -10.54 9.23 12.06
CA ALA A 128 -11.99 9.02 12.03
C ALA A 128 -12.41 8.13 10.85
N PHE A 129 -11.84 8.37 9.66
CA PHE A 129 -12.06 7.50 8.50
C PHE A 129 -11.59 6.07 8.77
N ALA A 130 -10.42 5.90 9.38
CA ALA A 130 -9.86 4.61 9.73
C ALA A 130 -10.70 3.87 10.78
N ASP A 131 -11.20 4.56 11.80
CA ASP A 131 -12.04 3.96 12.83
C ASP A 131 -13.34 3.37 12.27
N ALA A 132 -13.92 4.02 11.26
CA ALA A 132 -15.09 3.53 10.54
C ALA A 132 -14.82 2.22 9.76
N LEU A 133 -13.56 1.92 9.44
CA LEU A 133 -13.14 0.68 8.78
C LEU A 133 -12.84 -0.46 9.77
N LEU A 134 -12.75 -0.16 11.07
CA LEU A 134 -12.39 -1.16 12.09
C LEU A 134 -13.62 -1.88 12.63
N THR A 135 -13.64 -3.20 12.45
CA THR A 135 -14.60 -4.10 13.10
C THR A 135 -13.90 -4.82 14.25
N ARG A 136 -14.49 -4.74 15.45
CA ARG A 136 -14.06 -5.50 16.62
C ARG A 136 -14.95 -6.71 16.80
N VAL A 137 -14.32 -7.86 16.99
CA VAL A 137 -14.99 -9.11 17.32
C VAL A 137 -14.39 -9.60 18.63
N ASP A 138 -15.21 -9.71 19.66
CA ASP A 138 -14.78 -10.26 20.93
C ASP A 138 -14.82 -11.79 20.88
N ALA A 139 -13.76 -12.43 21.39
CA ALA A 139 -13.70 -13.87 21.60
C ALA A 139 -13.91 -14.18 23.10
N ALA A 140 -14.56 -15.30 23.41
CA ALA A 140 -14.72 -15.73 24.79
C ALA A 140 -13.35 -16.04 25.43
N PRO A 141 -13.16 -15.86 26.74
CA PRO A 141 -11.87 -16.08 27.39
C PRO A 141 -11.33 -17.52 27.28
N ASP A 142 -12.23 -18.48 27.06
CA ASP A 142 -11.97 -19.91 26.92
C ASP A 142 -11.92 -20.38 25.45
N THR A 143 -11.95 -19.44 24.49
CA THR A 143 -11.84 -19.74 23.05
C THR A 143 -10.53 -20.45 22.75
N THR A 144 -10.61 -21.59 22.08
CA THR A 144 -9.44 -22.34 21.59
C THR A 144 -8.82 -21.67 20.36
N ASP A 145 -7.56 -21.98 20.06
CA ASP A 145 -6.88 -21.46 18.87
C ASP A 145 -7.60 -21.82 17.55
N GLU A 146 -8.24 -22.99 17.51
CA GLU A 146 -9.01 -23.45 16.34
C GLU A 146 -10.29 -22.61 16.17
N GLU A 147 -11.03 -22.37 17.26
CA GLU A 147 -12.21 -21.50 17.24
C GLU A 147 -11.85 -20.06 16.90
N ALA A 148 -10.75 -19.53 17.44
CA ALA A 148 -10.26 -18.19 17.12
C ALA A 148 -9.89 -18.08 15.63
N THR A 149 -9.25 -19.12 15.07
CA THR A 149 -8.91 -19.17 13.64
C THR A 149 -10.17 -19.22 12.77
N ALA A 150 -11.16 -20.04 13.14
CA ALA A 150 -12.42 -20.13 12.42
C ALA A 150 -13.21 -18.81 12.47
N LEU A 151 -13.25 -18.15 13.63
CA LEU A 151 -13.85 -16.83 13.81
C LEU A 151 -13.17 -15.78 12.94
N ALA A 152 -11.84 -15.72 12.95
CA ALA A 152 -11.07 -14.81 12.11
C ALA A 152 -11.31 -15.06 10.61
N ALA A 153 -11.36 -16.32 10.18
CA ALA A 153 -11.63 -16.67 8.79
C ALA A 153 -13.03 -16.24 8.34
N ALA A 154 -14.05 -16.48 9.17
CA ALA A 154 -15.43 -16.06 8.88
C ALA A 154 -15.56 -14.55 8.74
N HIS A 155 -14.97 -13.77 9.66
CA HIS A 155 -15.00 -12.32 9.57
C HIS A 155 -14.13 -11.76 8.45
N THR A 156 -13.03 -12.42 8.09
CA THR A 156 -12.23 -12.05 6.90
C THR A 156 -13.03 -12.25 5.61
N ALA A 157 -13.79 -13.34 5.50
CA ALA A 157 -14.67 -13.58 4.37
C ALA A 157 -15.78 -12.54 4.28
N ALA A 158 -16.45 -12.22 5.39
CA ALA A 158 -17.48 -11.17 5.43
C ALA A 158 -16.92 -9.78 5.05
N ALA A 159 -15.74 -9.43 5.56
CA ALA A 159 -15.07 -8.17 5.21
C ALA A 159 -14.71 -8.11 3.72
N ARG A 160 -14.21 -9.22 3.15
CA ARG A 160 -13.94 -9.34 1.71
C ARG A 160 -15.20 -9.12 0.89
N ASP A 161 -16.30 -9.78 1.27
CA ASP A 161 -17.54 -9.75 0.51
C ASP A 161 -18.21 -8.36 0.55
N GLY A 162 -17.84 -7.51 1.52
CA GLY A 162 -18.23 -6.10 1.60
C GLY A 162 -17.31 -5.13 0.84
N LEU A 163 -16.23 -5.59 0.21
CA LEU A 163 -15.35 -4.73 -0.58
C LEU A 163 -16.04 -4.34 -1.89
N ASP A 164 -16.26 -3.05 -2.07
CA ASP A 164 -16.69 -2.47 -3.34
C ASP A 164 -15.65 -1.43 -3.81
N PRO A 165 -14.77 -1.79 -4.75
CA PRO A 165 -13.77 -0.86 -5.28
C PRO A 165 -14.37 0.30 -6.08
N ALA A 166 -15.67 0.26 -6.44
CA ALA A 166 -16.35 1.27 -7.24
C ALA A 166 -17.43 2.06 -6.46
N ALA A 167 -17.83 1.58 -5.28
CA ALA A 167 -18.73 2.28 -4.35
C ALA A 167 -18.28 3.70 -4.16
#